data_AF-A0A524PUU7-F1
#
_entry.id   AF-A0A524PUU7-F1
#
_cell.length_a   1.000
_cell.length_b   1.000
_cell.length_c   1.000
_cell.angle_alpha   90.00
_cell.angle_beta   90.00
_cell.angle_gamma   90.00
#
_symmetry.space_group_name_H-M   'P 1'
#
loop_
_entity.id
_entity.type
_entity.pdbx_description
1 polymer ?
#
loop_
_entity_poly.entity_id
_entity_poly.type
_entity_poly.pdbx_seq_one_letter_code
_entity_poly.pdbx_strand_id
1 'polypeptide(L)'
;MERSLNLKIAGVAYILRSLRFRLGGTGQRKGRGGISASIRGSLSLCLMNSVELQPGYSRFLIDRKNPLFAAASKRSSAISRGAYVRESSDQISLGLKARWGDAMISASLLHRFAGRRTIRSCLEFSGKILL
;
A
#
# COMPACT_ATOMS: atom_id res chain seq x y z
N MET A 1 -23.40 11.52 -16.57
CA MET A 1 -22.18 11.68 -15.74
C MET A 1 -22.44 11.16 -14.34
N GLU A 2 -21.98 9.96 -13.99
CA GLU A 2 -22.19 9.39 -12.65
C GLU A 2 -21.17 9.99 -11.66
N ARG A 3 -21.65 10.68 -10.63
CA ARG A 3 -20.81 11.24 -9.56
C ARG A 3 -20.32 10.10 -8.65
N SER A 4 -19.01 9.94 -8.55
CA SER A 4 -18.37 9.06 -7.57
C SER A 4 -17.83 9.90 -6.41
N LEU A 5 -18.22 9.57 -5.18
CA LEU A 5 -17.67 10.19 -3.98
C LEU A 5 -16.49 9.33 -3.53
N ASN A 6 -15.28 9.91 -3.48
CA ASN A 6 -14.07 9.26 -3.01
C ASN A 6 -13.61 9.93 -1.71
N LEU A 7 -13.79 9.24 -0.59
CA LEU A 7 -13.34 9.68 0.71
C LEU A 7 -11.99 9.04 1.01
N LYS A 8 -10.96 9.85 1.26
CA LYS A 8 -9.62 9.37 1.63
C LYS A 8 -9.28 9.87 3.03
N ILE A 9 -8.97 8.93 3.91
CA ILE A 9 -8.48 9.24 5.26
C ILE A 9 -7.05 8.72 5.36
N ALA A 10 -6.15 9.52 5.91
CA ALA A 10 -4.78 9.11 6.22
C ALA A 10 -4.35 9.75 7.54
N GLY A 11 -3.80 8.93 8.43
CA GLY A 11 -3.19 9.34 9.67
C GLY A 11 -1.76 8.81 9.75
N VAL A 12 -0.85 9.63 10.26
CA VAL A 12 0.54 9.24 10.52
C VAL A 12 0.88 9.60 11.95
N ALA A 13 1.36 8.63 12.71
CA ALA A 13 1.85 8.84 14.07
C ALA A 13 3.33 8.45 14.14
N TYR A 14 4.12 9.26 14.83
CA TYR A 14 5.53 9.03 15.06
C TYR A 14 5.77 8.79 16.54
N ILE A 15 6.46 7.69 16.87
CA ILE A 15 6.84 7.35 18.24
C ILE A 15 8.37 7.27 18.29
N LEU A 16 8.98 8.02 19.21
CA LEU A 16 10.41 7.95 19.54
C LEU A 16 11.37 8.09 18.33
N ARG A 17 10.97 8.81 17.28
CA ARG A 17 11.71 9.02 16.01
C ARG A 17 12.06 7.76 15.18
N SER A 18 11.91 6.57 15.75
CA SER A 18 12.25 5.28 15.12
C SER A 18 11.03 4.48 14.66
N LEU A 19 9.83 4.82 15.15
CA LEU A 19 8.59 4.15 14.79
C LEU A 19 7.66 5.13 14.08
N ARG A 20 7.16 4.73 12.91
CA ARG A 20 6.15 5.46 12.14
C ARG A 20 4.97 4.55 11.85
N PHE A 21 3.83 4.86 12.44
CA PHE A 21 2.56 4.22 12.14
C PHE A 21 1.86 5.02 11.05
N ARG A 22 1.34 4.34 10.04
CA ARG A 22 0.45 4.93 9.05
C ARG A 22 -0.81 4.11 9.01
N LEU A 23 -1.95 4.79 9.12
CA LEU A 23 -3.26 4.22 8.93
C LEU A 23 -3.95 5.02 7.84
N GLY A 24 -4.82 4.39 7.09
CA GLY A 24 -5.67 5.11 6.17
C GLY A 24 -6.70 4.23 5.53
N GLY A 25 -7.50 4.82 4.69
CA GLY A 25 -8.50 4.11 3.93
C GLY A 25 -9.07 4.96 2.82
N THR A 26 -9.72 4.29 1.89
CA THR A 26 -10.44 4.94 0.80
C THR A 26 -11.83 4.35 0.72
N GLY A 27 -12.87 5.17 0.82
CA GLY A 27 -14.24 4.76 0.53
C GLY A 27 -14.68 5.33 -0.80
N GLN A 28 -15.27 4.50 -1.66
CA GLN A 28 -15.84 4.91 -2.93
C GLN A 28 -17.29 4.45 -3.03
N ARG A 29 -18.19 5.40 -3.27
CA ARG A 29 -19.59 5.14 -3.60
C ARG A 29 -19.89 5.64 -5.00
N LYS A 30 -20.49 4.80 -5.85
CA LYS A 30 -20.90 5.15 -7.21
C LYS A 30 -22.43 5.23 -7.28
N GLY A 31 -22.98 6.44 -7.41
CA GLY A 31 -24.43 6.67 -7.53
C GLY A 31 -25.25 6.05 -6.39
N ARG A 32 -26.35 5.37 -6.73
CA ARG A 32 -27.19 4.56 -5.80
C ARG A 32 -26.66 3.13 -5.56
N GLY A 33 -25.51 2.76 -6.14
CA GLY A 33 -24.92 1.43 -6.04
C GLY A 33 -24.20 1.15 -4.71
N GLY A 34 -23.63 -0.06 -4.58
CA GLY A 34 -22.93 -0.52 -3.39
C GLY A 34 -21.63 0.23 -3.09
N ILE A 35 -21.12 0.02 -1.88
CA ILE A 35 -19.95 0.73 -1.34
C ILE A 35 -18.72 -0.15 -1.49
N SER A 36 -17.65 0.43 -2.02
CA SER A 36 -16.33 -0.19 -2.01
C SER A 36 -15.38 0.58 -1.13
N ALA A 37 -14.58 -0.13 -0.34
CA ALA A 37 -13.67 0.47 0.60
C ALA A 37 -12.31 -0.21 0.59
N SER A 38 -11.28 0.52 0.99
CA SER A 38 -10.00 -0.05 1.39
C SER A 38 -9.63 0.49 2.76
N ILE A 39 -9.02 -0.35 3.58
CA ILE A 39 -8.40 0.01 4.85
C ILE A 39 -6.96 -0.44 4.77
N ARG A 40 -6.03 0.42 5.13
CA ARG A 40 -4.59 0.16 5.10
C ARG A 40 -3.95 0.56 6.41
N GLY A 41 -2.99 -0.25 6.84
CA GLY A 41 -2.12 0.04 7.96
C GLY A 41 -0.70 -0.37 7.63
N SER A 42 0.27 0.43 8.04
CA SER A 42 1.68 0.07 7.95
C SER A 42 2.45 0.60 9.14
N LEU A 43 3.42 -0.18 9.58
CA LEU A 43 4.42 0.25 10.55
C LEU A 43 5.73 0.44 9.80
N SER A 44 6.49 1.46 10.14
CA SER A 44 7.89 1.59 9.73
C SER A 44 8.75 1.65 10.97
N LEU A 45 9.67 0.71 11.10
CA LEU A 45 10.66 0.62 12.16
C LEU A 45 12.01 0.97 11.56
N CYS A 46 12.62 2.07 12.01
CA CYS A 46 13.97 2.45 11.66
C CYS A 46 14.92 2.00 12.78
N LEU A 47 15.82 1.09 12.45
CA LEU A 47 16.89 0.59 13.31
C LEU A 47 18.19 1.33 12.96
N MET A 48 18.73 2.02 13.96
CA MET A 48 20.07 2.62 13.91
C MET A 48 20.32 3.54 12.71
N ASN A 49 19.28 4.22 12.20
CA ASN A 49 19.34 5.09 11.01
C ASN A 49 19.83 4.43 9.71
N SER A 50 20.03 3.11 9.72
CA SER A 50 20.61 2.36 8.61
C SER A 50 19.61 1.37 8.02
N VAL A 51 18.71 0.80 8.83
CA VAL A 51 17.75 -0.19 8.35
C VAL A 51 16.33 0.27 8.63
N GLU A 52 15.44 0.24 7.63
CA GLU A 52 14.01 0.53 7.78
C GLU A 52 13.20 -0.69 7.35
N LEU A 53 12.48 -1.29 8.30
CA LEU A 53 11.51 -2.35 8.04
C LEU A 53 10.11 -1.74 7.95
N GLN A 54 9.34 -2.10 6.92
CA GLN A 54 8.04 -1.53 6.61
C GLN A 54 6.98 -2.61 6.37
N PRO A 55 6.53 -3.35 7.41
CA PRO A 55 5.38 -4.22 7.27
C PRO A 55 4.11 -3.39 7.07
N GLY A 56 3.24 -3.88 6.21
CA GLY A 56 1.96 -3.26 5.92
C GLY A 56 0.92 -4.30 5.58
N TYR A 57 -0.32 -3.96 5.89
CA TYR A 57 -1.48 -4.75 5.57
C TYR A 57 -2.55 -3.82 4.98
N SER A 58 -3.29 -4.33 4.01
CA SER A 58 -4.42 -3.62 3.42
C SER A 58 -5.53 -4.61 3.13
N ARG A 59 -6.75 -4.23 3.46
CA ARG A 59 -7.96 -4.97 3.14
C ARG A 59 -8.80 -4.17 2.16
N PHE A 60 -9.21 -4.84 1.09
CA PHE A 60 -10.09 -4.30 0.07
C PHE A 60 -11.46 -4.97 0.20
N LEU A 61 -12.50 -4.16 0.36
CA LEU A 61 -13.90 -4.56 0.39
C LEU A 61 -14.55 -4.03 -0.88
N ILE A 62 -14.81 -4.92 -1.84
CA ILE A 62 -15.28 -4.52 -3.17
C ILE A 62 -16.69 -5.07 -3.40
N ASP A 63 -17.62 -4.16 -3.69
CA ASP A 63 -18.92 -4.55 -4.21
C ASP A 63 -18.79 -4.99 -5.68
N ARG A 64 -19.47 -6.08 -6.06
CA ARG A 64 -19.35 -6.74 -7.38
C ARG A 64 -19.69 -5.79 -8.54
N LYS A 65 -20.50 -4.75 -8.30
CA LYS A 65 -20.93 -3.76 -9.31
C LYS A 65 -20.19 -2.41 -9.20
N ASN A 66 -19.28 -2.24 -8.24
CA ASN A 66 -18.58 -0.98 -8.00
C ASN A 66 -17.08 -1.20 -7.68
N PRO A 67 -16.24 -1.52 -8.67
CA PRO A 67 -14.80 -1.71 -8.44
C PRO A 67 -14.14 -0.43 -7.90
N LEU A 68 -13.28 -0.61 -6.89
CA LEU A 68 -12.58 0.50 -6.26
C LEU A 68 -11.41 0.94 -7.16
N PHE A 69 -11.43 2.21 -7.56
CA PHE A 69 -10.25 2.87 -8.12
C PHE A 69 -9.36 3.30 -6.95
N ALA A 70 -8.59 2.36 -6.39
CA ALA A 70 -7.44 2.72 -5.59
C ALA A 70 -6.38 3.26 -6.55
N ALA A 71 -6.18 4.58 -6.54
CA ALA A 71 -4.94 5.15 -7.05
C ALA A 71 -3.79 4.46 -6.29
N ALA A 72 -3.10 3.55 -6.97
CA ALA A 72 -1.96 2.85 -6.42
C ALA A 72 -0.98 3.89 -5.86
N SER A 73 -0.38 3.57 -4.71
CA SER A 73 0.57 4.46 -4.05
C SER A 73 1.61 4.97 -5.05
N LYS A 74 1.75 6.30 -5.13
CA LYS A 74 2.79 7.00 -5.89
C LYS A 74 4.17 6.35 -5.61
N ARG A 75 4.67 5.53 -6.53
CA ARG A 75 6.12 5.40 -6.77
C ARG A 75 6.42 6.17 -8.05
N SER A 76 7.36 7.09 -7.93
CA SER A 76 7.77 8.09 -8.94
C SER A 76 8.47 7.49 -10.18
N SER A 77 8.59 6.17 -10.30
CA SER A 77 9.46 5.56 -11.32
C SER A 77 8.98 4.20 -11.85
N ALA A 78 7.72 3.83 -11.60
CA ALA A 78 7.12 2.64 -12.22
C ALA A 78 5.85 3.05 -12.96
N ILE A 79 5.71 2.63 -14.22
CA ILE A 79 4.46 2.73 -14.99
C ILE A 79 3.41 1.90 -14.26
N SER A 80 2.75 2.51 -13.27
CA SER A 80 1.69 1.86 -12.52
C SER A 80 0.41 1.91 -13.37
N ARG A 81 0.13 0.83 -14.11
CA ARG A 81 -1.23 0.56 -14.57
C ARG A 81 -2.13 0.61 -13.33
N GLY A 82 -3.11 1.51 -13.30
CA GLY A 82 -4.02 1.66 -12.16
C GLY A 82 -4.49 0.29 -11.68
N ALA A 83 -4.23 -0.03 -10.41
CA ALA A 83 -4.61 -1.32 -9.85
C ALA A 83 -6.12 -1.36 -9.68
N TYR A 84 -6.81 -1.91 -10.68
CA TYR A 84 -8.27 -2.07 -10.65
C TYR A 84 -8.61 -3.26 -9.74
N VAL A 85 -9.13 -2.97 -8.54
CA VAL A 85 -9.47 -3.99 -7.55
C VAL A 85 -10.92 -4.43 -7.82
N ARG A 86 -11.09 -5.57 -8.50
CA ARG A 86 -12.42 -6.11 -8.90
C ARG A 86 -13.08 -6.99 -7.84
N GLU A 87 -12.31 -7.46 -6.87
CA GLU A 87 -12.77 -8.42 -5.86
C GLU A 87 -12.20 -8.07 -4.49
N SER A 88 -12.99 -8.38 -3.46
CA SER A 88 -12.56 -8.27 -2.07
C SER A 88 -11.33 -9.14 -1.84
N SER A 89 -10.32 -8.56 -1.23
CA SER A 89 -9.01 -9.19 -1.11
C SER A 89 -8.19 -8.56 0.00
N ASP A 90 -7.19 -9.29 0.42
CA ASP A 90 -6.21 -8.91 1.42
C ASP A 90 -4.87 -8.73 0.75
N GLN A 91 -4.08 -7.77 1.22
CA GLN A 91 -2.73 -7.51 0.74
C GLN A 91 -1.80 -7.34 1.93
N ILE A 92 -0.73 -8.12 1.91
CA ILE A 92 0.42 -7.97 2.81
C ILE A 92 1.54 -7.35 1.99
N SER A 93 2.22 -6.36 2.59
CA SER A 93 3.44 -5.77 2.03
C SER A 93 4.54 -5.78 3.07
N LEU A 94 5.75 -6.12 2.66
CA LEU A 94 6.94 -6.02 3.49
C LEU A 94 7.99 -5.25 2.72
N GLY A 95 8.35 -4.07 3.21
CA GLY A 95 9.51 -3.32 2.71
C GLY A 95 10.70 -3.49 3.64
N LEU A 96 11.88 -3.66 3.07
CA LEU A 96 13.16 -3.53 3.75
C LEU A 96 13.97 -2.47 3.01
N LYS A 97 14.53 -1.51 3.72
CA LYS A 97 15.52 -0.58 3.18
C LYS A 97 16.75 -0.63 4.06
N ALA A 98 17.92 -0.69 3.45
CA ALA A 98 19.19 -0.63 4.13
C ALA A 98 20.05 0.46 3.49
N ARG A 99 20.69 1.27 4.33
CA ARG A 99 21.71 2.23 3.95
C ARG A 99 23.06 1.65 4.37
N TRP A 100 23.99 1.63 3.43
CA TRP A 100 25.37 1.23 3.65
C TRP A 100 26.28 2.26 2.98
N GLY A 101 26.93 3.11 3.78
CA GLY A 101 27.67 4.26 3.26
C GLY A 101 26.80 5.14 2.35
N ASP A 102 27.26 5.30 1.10
CA ASP A 102 26.56 6.04 0.05
C ASP A 102 25.63 5.17 -0.78
N ALA A 103 25.38 3.91 -0.41
CA ALA A 103 24.42 3.06 -1.08
C ALA A 103 23.12 2.95 -0.28
N MET A 104 21.99 2.97 -1.00
CA MET A 104 20.68 2.64 -0.47
C MET A 104 20.12 1.45 -1.23
N ILE A 105 19.92 0.33 -0.54
CA ILE A 105 19.34 -0.90 -1.06
C ILE A 105 17.93 -1.02 -0.50
N SER A 106 17.00 -1.50 -1.32
CA SER A 106 15.65 -1.78 -0.89
C SER A 106 15.11 -3.05 -1.52
N ALA A 107 14.39 -3.81 -0.71
CA ALA A 107 13.62 -4.96 -1.12
C ALA A 107 12.16 -4.72 -0.73
N SER A 108 11.22 -5.09 -1.59
CA SER A 108 9.80 -5.06 -1.25
C SER A 108 9.10 -6.30 -1.76
N LEU A 109 8.38 -6.95 -0.85
CA LEU A 109 7.44 -8.01 -1.13
C LEU A 109 6.02 -7.43 -1.06
N LEU A 110 5.20 -7.75 -2.04
CA LEU A 110 3.76 -7.52 -2.04
C LEU A 110 3.06 -8.82 -2.38
N HIS A 111 2.18 -9.26 -1.50
CA HIS A 111 1.37 -10.45 -1.70
C HIS A 111 -0.10 -10.10 -1.51
N ARG A 112 -0.93 -10.35 -2.52
CA ARG A 112 -2.37 -10.11 -2.52
C ARG A 112 -3.10 -11.41 -2.75
N PHE A 113 -4.12 -11.66 -1.93
CA PHE A 113 -4.87 -12.91 -1.91
C PHE A 113 -6.35 -12.67 -1.59
N ALA A 114 -7.20 -13.64 -1.92
CA ALA A 114 -8.59 -13.69 -1.47
C ALA A 114 -8.87 -15.08 -0.90
N GLY A 115 -9.11 -15.16 0.40
CA GLY A 115 -9.17 -16.45 1.10
C GLY A 115 -7.84 -17.20 0.97
N ARG A 116 -7.86 -18.39 0.35
CA ARG A 116 -6.66 -19.20 0.08
C ARG A 116 -6.04 -18.97 -1.31
N ARG A 117 -6.70 -18.19 -2.17
CA ARG A 117 -6.26 -17.97 -3.56
C ARG A 117 -5.29 -16.79 -3.61
N THR A 118 -4.09 -17.02 -4.10
CA THR A 118 -3.16 -15.94 -4.50
C THR A 118 -3.70 -15.22 -5.73
N ILE A 119 -3.82 -13.89 -5.64
CA ILE A 119 -4.19 -13.02 -6.77
C ILE A 119 -2.92 -12.46 -7.42
N ARG A 120 -1.98 -11.99 -6.62
CA ARG A 120 -0.71 -11.42 -7.10
C ARG A 120 0.37 -11.54 -6.05
N SER A 121 1.56 -11.97 -6.47
CA SER A 121 2.79 -11.84 -5.68
C SER A 121 3.79 -11.05 -6.49
N CYS A 122 4.51 -10.15 -5.84
CA CYS A 122 5.54 -9.34 -6.47
C CYS A 122 6.67 -9.14 -5.48
N LEU A 123 7.88 -9.48 -5.90
CA LEU A 123 9.10 -9.23 -5.17
C LEU A 123 9.94 -8.30 -6.03
N GLU A 124 10.35 -7.18 -5.45
CA GLU A 124 11.12 -6.14 -6.13
C GLU A 124 12.36 -5.83 -5.31
N PHE A 125 13.48 -5.72 -6.00
CA PHE A 125 14.74 -5.26 -5.44
C PHE A 125 15.18 -4.01 -6.21
N SER A 126 15.66 -3.00 -5.49
CA SER A 126 16.24 -1.82 -6.12
C SER A 126 17.34 -1.24 -5.25
N GLY A 127 18.39 -0.76 -5.89
CA GLY A 127 19.51 -0.08 -5.25
C GLY A 127 19.77 1.26 -5.93
N LYS A 128 20.26 2.23 -5.17
CA LYS A 128 20.75 3.49 -5.71
C LYS A 128 21.95 3.98 -4.91
N ILE A 129 22.82 4.73 -5.57
CA ILE A 129 23.92 5.43 -4.93
C ILE A 129 23.43 6.85 -4.58
N LEU A 130 23.70 7.27 -3.35
CA LEU A 130 23.43 8.55 -2.73
C LEU A 130 24.71 9.39 -2.84
N LEU A 131 25.01 9.87 -4.05
CA LEU A 131 26.06 10.87 -4.29
C LEU A 131 25.62 12.23 -3.74
#